data_AF-A0A0J7YP50-F1
#
_entry.id   AF-A0A0J7YP50-F1
#
_cell.length_a   1.000
_cell.length_b   1.000
_cell.length_c   1.000
_cell.angle_alpha   90.00
_cell.angle_beta   90.00
_cell.angle_gamma   90.00
#
_symmetry.space_group_name_H-M   'P 1'
#
loop_
_entity.id
_entity.type
_entity.pdbx_description
1 polymer ?
#
loop_
_entity_poly.entity_id
_entity_poly.type
_entity_poly.pdbx_seq_one_letter_code
_entity_poly.pdbx_strand_id
1 'polypeptide(L)'
;MSSGIILDGGIATSAKPTGTDIYQWDWPNAWAPIQHILHEGLSRPDRSDKVKVLAKEIARRWIQTTFLAYQRTGYMHEKYDATKIGG
;
A
#
# COMPACT_ATOMS: atom_id res chain seq x y z
N MET A 1 13.73 -6.25 12.44
CA MET A 1 12.82 -5.08 12.52
C MET A 1 11.98 -5.05 11.25
N SER A 2 10.66 -4.87 11.36
CA SER A 2 9.78 -4.64 10.20
C SER A 2 9.86 -3.17 9.78
N SER A 3 9.63 -2.87 8.50
CA SER A 3 9.75 -1.50 7.97
C SER A 3 8.68 -0.52 8.49
N GLY A 4 7.59 -1.02 9.09
CA GLY A 4 6.49 -0.21 9.58
C GLY A 4 5.54 0.37 8.52
N ILE A 5 5.84 0.18 7.22
CA ILE A 5 5.06 0.74 6.11
C ILE A 5 4.12 -0.28 5.44
N ILE A 6 4.32 -1.57 5.69
CA ILE A 6 3.44 -2.63 5.16
C ILE A 6 2.24 -2.77 6.11
N LEU A 7 1.10 -2.23 5.69
CA LEU A 7 -0.11 -2.15 6.50
C LEU A 7 -1.26 -2.91 5.81
N ASP A 8 -2.39 -3.05 6.48
CA ASP A 8 -3.48 -3.91 6.02
C ASP A 8 -4.12 -3.41 4.72
N GLY A 9 -4.23 -2.09 4.57
CA GLY A 9 -4.80 -1.42 3.40
C GLY A 9 -3.83 -1.26 2.23
N GLY A 10 -2.53 -1.50 2.42
CA GLY A 10 -1.49 -1.31 1.41
C GLY A 10 -0.18 -0.83 2.03
N ILE A 11 0.72 -0.31 1.17
CA ILE A 11 1.98 0.28 1.61
C ILE A 11 1.82 1.78 1.86
N ALA A 12 2.07 2.23 3.09
CA ALA A 12 2.13 3.66 3.41
C ALA A 12 3.32 4.32 2.70
N THR A 13 3.16 5.60 2.36
CA THR A 13 4.19 6.37 1.65
C THR A 13 5.46 6.58 2.49
N SER A 14 5.31 6.76 3.79
CA SER A 14 6.40 6.90 4.74
C SER A 14 6.14 6.07 6.01
N ALA A 15 7.17 5.94 6.85
CA ALA A 15 6.98 5.44 8.21
C ALA A 15 6.17 6.46 9.03
N LYS A 16 5.49 6.01 10.09
CA LYS A 16 4.70 6.90 10.94
C LYS A 16 5.57 8.04 11.48
N PRO A 17 5.25 9.31 11.20
CA PRO A 17 6.04 10.43 11.68
C PRO A 17 5.92 10.56 13.21
N THR A 18 6.95 11.13 13.83
CA THR A 18 6.97 11.45 15.26
C THR A 18 6.49 12.87 15.57
N GLY A 19 6.40 13.74 14.55
CA GLY A 19 5.87 15.11 14.66
C GLY A 19 4.35 15.19 14.53
N THR A 20 3.82 16.41 14.65
CA THR A 20 2.37 16.68 14.53
C THR A 20 1.91 16.92 13.10
N ASP A 21 2.83 17.31 12.21
CA ASP A 21 2.50 17.62 10.83
C ASP A 21 2.45 16.33 10.00
N ILE A 22 1.37 16.16 9.25
CA ILE A 22 1.15 15.03 8.35
C ILE A 22 0.88 15.60 6.95
N TYR A 23 1.75 15.31 6.00
CA TYR A 23 1.60 15.74 4.61
C TYR A 23 0.88 14.68 3.76
N GLN A 24 0.46 15.04 2.54
CA GLN A 24 -0.25 14.11 1.67
C GLN A 24 0.57 12.86 1.29
N TRP A 25 1.89 13.02 1.21
CA TRP A 25 2.85 11.94 0.92
C TRP A 25 3.47 11.36 2.20
N ASP A 26 2.75 11.42 3.33
CA ASP A 26 3.13 10.75 4.55
C ASP A 26 2.18 9.61 4.93
N TRP A 27 2.63 8.80 5.88
CA TRP A 27 1.75 7.92 6.64
C TRP A 27 0.49 8.67 7.13
N PRO A 28 -0.72 8.10 7.00
CA PRO A 28 -1.01 6.73 6.58
C PRO A 28 -1.34 6.59 5.08
N ASN A 29 -1.11 7.60 4.25
CA ASN A 29 -1.59 7.59 2.87
C ASN A 29 -0.85 6.55 2.01
N ALA A 30 -1.61 5.71 1.32
CA ALA A 30 -1.17 4.82 0.26
C ALA A 30 -1.62 5.33 -1.11
N TRP A 31 -0.68 5.32 -2.05
CA TRP A 31 -0.88 5.82 -3.42
C TRP A 31 -0.69 4.70 -4.44
N ALA A 32 -1.54 4.67 -5.46
CA ALA A 32 -1.49 3.65 -6.51
C ALA A 32 -0.10 3.49 -7.17
N PRO A 33 0.61 4.59 -7.53
CA PRO A 33 1.93 4.48 -8.18
C PRO A 33 2.96 3.78 -7.29
N ILE A 34 2.95 4.02 -5.97
CA ILE A 34 3.90 3.41 -5.04
C ILE A 34 3.65 1.90 -4.92
N GLN A 35 2.38 1.49 -4.83
CA GLN A 35 2.05 0.07 -4.79
C GLN A 35 2.53 -0.65 -6.06
N HIS A 36 2.29 -0.04 -7.21
CA HIS A 36 2.66 -0.59 -8.50
C HIS A 36 4.18 -0.73 -8.66
N ILE A 37 4.94 0.35 -8.39
CA ILE A 37 6.40 0.34 -8.49
C ILE A 37 7.02 -0.72 -7.57
N LEU A 38 6.51 -0.85 -6.34
CA LEU A 38 6.98 -1.87 -5.41
C LEU A 38 6.64 -3.28 -5.90
N HIS A 39 5.42 -3.52 -6.38
CA HIS A 39 5.04 -4.81 -6.94
C HIS A 39 5.96 -5.21 -8.09
N GLU A 40 6.15 -4.34 -9.08
CA GLU A 40 7.01 -4.60 -10.23
C GLU A 40 8.45 -4.89 -9.83
N GLY A 41 9.02 -4.07 -8.93
CA GLY A 41 10.39 -4.26 -8.45
C GLY A 41 10.62 -5.55 -7.68
N LEU A 42 9.62 -6.01 -6.93
CA LEU A 42 9.67 -7.24 -6.13
C LEU A 42 9.31 -8.49 -6.96
N SER A 43 8.57 -8.33 -8.06
CA SER A 43 8.15 -9.41 -8.96
C SER A 43 9.20 -9.80 -10.00
N ARG A 44 10.35 -9.11 -10.07
CA ARG A 44 11.37 -9.38 -11.10
C ARG A 44 11.86 -10.84 -11.06
N PRO A 45 12.20 -11.45 -12.21
CA PRO A 45 12.55 -12.87 -12.29
C PRO A 45 13.74 -13.27 -11.40
N ASP A 46 14.71 -12.38 -11.21
CA ASP A 46 15.92 -12.56 -10.40
C ASP A 46 15.66 -12.53 -8.87
N ARG A 47 14.43 -12.19 -8.44
CA ARG A 47 14.07 -12.18 -7.02
C ARG A 47 13.76 -13.57 -6.50
N SER A 48 14.08 -13.80 -5.23
CA SER A 48 13.77 -15.05 -4.53
C SER A 48 12.26 -15.24 -4.38
N ASP A 49 11.83 -16.49 -4.22
CA ASP A 49 10.41 -16.82 -4.07
C ASP A 49 9.77 -16.12 -2.87
N LYS A 50 10.53 -15.98 -1.77
CA LYS A 50 10.08 -15.23 -0.58
C LYS A 50 9.75 -13.77 -0.91
N VAL A 51 10.54 -13.13 -1.77
CA VAL A 51 10.30 -11.74 -2.20
C VAL A 51 9.11 -11.67 -3.15
N LYS A 52 8.96 -12.64 -4.06
CA LYS A 52 7.80 -12.73 -4.96
C LYS A 52 6.48 -12.97 -4.21
N VAL A 53 6.51 -13.74 -3.12
CA VAL A 53 5.35 -13.90 -2.21
C VAL A 53 4.96 -12.55 -1.58
N LEU A 54 5.95 -11.76 -1.15
CA LEU A 54 5.68 -10.40 -0.64
C LEU A 54 5.08 -9.49 -1.72
N ALA A 55 5.59 -9.54 -2.95
CA ALA A 55 5.04 -8.78 -4.07
C ALA A 55 3.55 -9.09 -4.32
N LYS A 56 3.18 -10.38 -4.27
CA LYS A 56 1.79 -10.83 -4.41
C LYS A 56 0.93 -10.36 -3.25
N GLU A 57 1.44 -10.40 -2.03
CA GLU A 57 0.70 -9.95 -0.85
C GLU A 57 0.42 -8.43 -0.89
N ILE A 58 1.39 -7.63 -1.35
CA ILE A 58 1.20 -6.18 -1.56
C ILE A 58 0.09 -5.91 -2.57
N ALA A 59 0.13 -6.59 -3.73
CA ALA A 59 -0.89 -6.45 -4.76
C ALA A 59 -2.28 -6.88 -4.25
N ARG A 60 -2.35 -8.00 -3.51
CA ARG A 60 -3.60 -8.52 -2.94
C ARG A 60 -4.24 -7.50 -1.99
N ARG A 61 -3.46 -6.94 -1.06
CA ARG A 61 -3.95 -5.91 -0.11
C ARG A 61 -4.47 -4.68 -0.85
N TRP A 62 -3.71 -4.17 -1.81
CA TRP A 62 -4.11 -2.99 -2.57
C TRP A 62 -5.40 -3.19 -3.38
N ILE A 63 -5.50 -4.31 -4.09
CA ILE A 63 -6.70 -4.65 -4.87
C ILE A 63 -7.91 -4.79 -3.94
N GLN A 64 -7.76 -5.47 -2.81
CA GLN A 64 -8.83 -5.62 -1.82
C GLN A 64 -9.30 -4.26 -1.29
N THR A 65 -8.37 -3.36 -0.95
CA THR A 65 -8.68 -2.01 -0.44
C THR A 65 -9.44 -1.18 -1.46
N THR A 66 -8.88 -1.06 -2.66
CA THR A 66 -9.47 -0.22 -3.70
C THR A 66 -10.81 -0.76 -4.19
N PHE A 67 -10.95 -2.08 -4.29
CA PHE A 67 -12.21 -2.72 -4.66
C PHE A 67 -13.31 -2.50 -3.61
N LEU A 68 -13.01 -2.67 -2.32
CA LEU A 68 -14.00 -2.45 -1.26
C LEU A 68 -14.40 -0.98 -1.13
N ALA A 69 -13.46 -0.05 -1.31
CA ALA A 69 -13.76 1.37 -1.38
C ALA A 69 -14.73 1.66 -2.53
N TYR A 70 -14.41 1.15 -3.72
CA TYR A 70 -15.24 1.30 -4.91
C TYR A 70 -16.63 0.69 -4.73
N GLN A 71 -16.75 -0.51 -4.15
CA GLN A 71 -18.05 -1.12 -3.87
C GLN A 71 -18.91 -0.28 -2.92
N ARG A 72 -18.29 0.42 -1.95
CA ARG A 72 -18.99 1.25 -0.97
C ARG A 72 -19.38 2.61 -1.51
N THR A 73 -18.51 3.25 -2.29
CA THR A 73 -18.67 4.66 -2.69
C THR A 73 -19.10 4.83 -4.15
N GLY A 74 -18.86 3.84 -5.00
CA GLY A 74 -18.99 3.94 -6.46
C GLY A 74 -17.81 4.63 -7.14
N TYR A 75 -16.74 4.98 -6.40
CA TYR A 75 -15.61 5.74 -6.92
C TYR A 75 -14.26 5.12 -6.57
N MET A 76 -13.28 5.37 -7.44
CA MET A 76 -11.87 5.17 -7.14
C MET A 76 -11.29 6.50 -6.67
N HIS A 77 -10.51 6.46 -5.59
CA HIS A 77 -9.90 7.63 -4.98
C HIS A 77 -8.42 7.76 -5.38
N GLU A 78 -7.90 8.98 -5.28
CA GLU A 78 -6.50 9.33 -5.55
C GLU A 78 -5.53 8.57 -4.62
N LYS A 79 -5.89 8.47 -3.33
CA LYS A 79 -5.13 7.82 -2.25
C LYS A 79 -6.09 7.20 -1.22
N TYR A 80 -5.58 6.29 -0.42
CA TYR A 80 -6.34 5.54 0.59
C TYR A 80 -5.59 5.50 1.93
N ASP A 81 -6.30 5.37 3.05
CA ASP A 81 -5.69 5.12 4.35
C ASP A 81 -5.15 3.67 4.39
N ALA A 82 -3.83 3.52 4.38
CA ALA A 82 -3.16 2.23 4.38
C ALA A 82 -3.41 1.42 5.67
N THR A 83 -3.87 2.05 6.76
CA THR A 83 -4.17 1.35 8.00
C THR A 83 -5.47 0.54 7.94
N LYS A 84 -6.31 0.76 6.92
CA LYS A 84 -7.63 0.13 6.81
C LYS A 84 -7.82 -0.56 5.46
N ILE A 85 -8.35 -1.77 5.50
CA ILE A 85 -8.90 -2.40 4.31
C ILE A 85 -10.12 -1.58 3.87
N GLY A 86 -10.13 -1.13 2.62
CA GLY A 86 -11.21 -0.34 2.04
C GLY A 86 -11.00 1.17 2.08
N GLY A 87 -9.88 1.65 2.65
CA GLY A 87 -9.60 3.07 2.84
C GLY A 87 -10.49 3.70 3.90
#